data_AF-A0A7Z2YAV8-F1
#
_entry.id   AF-A0A7Z2YAV8-F1
#
_cell.length_a   1.000
_cell.length_b   1.000
_cell.length_c   1.000
_cell.angle_alpha   90.00
_cell.angle_beta   90.00
_cell.angle_gamma   90.00
#
_symmetry.space_group_name_H-M   'P 1'
#
loop_
_entity.id
_entity.type
_entity.pdbx_description
1 polymer ?
#
loop_
_entity_poly.entity_id
_entity_poly.type
_entity_poly.pdbx_seq_one_letter_code
_entity_poly.pdbx_strand_id
1 'polypeptide(L)' 'MRDKLSWNVFSMTGSVETYLLMKELESQDQQSEEKHASSPEFLSTDEWRH' A
#
# COMPACT_ATOMS: atom_id res chain seq x y z
N MET A 1 1.86 13.10 3.97
CA MET A 1 2.97 13.63 3.12
C MET A 1 3.96 12.55 2.72
N ARG A 2 4.04 11.40 3.43
CA ARG A 2 4.90 10.26 3.07
C ARG A 2 4.30 9.32 2.01
N ASP A 3 3.04 9.51 1.63
CA ASP A 3 2.22 8.61 0.80
C ASP A 3 2.64 8.51 -0.68
N LYS A 4 3.78 9.09 -1.04
CA LYS A 4 4.27 9.27 -2.43
C LYS A 4 5.75 8.94 -2.60
N LEU A 5 6.45 8.49 -1.57
CA LEU A 5 7.90 8.23 -1.66
C LEU A 5 8.20 7.05 -2.59
N SER A 6 7.44 5.96 -2.51
CA SER A 6 7.54 4.80 -3.40
C SER A 6 7.37 5.20 -4.86
N TRP A 7 6.32 5.98 -5.17
CA TRP A 7 6.07 6.49 -6.52
C TRP A 7 7.18 7.42 -7.02
N ASN A 8 7.69 8.32 -6.17
CA ASN A 8 8.80 9.19 -6.53
C ASN A 8 10.06 8.40 -6.87
N VAL A 9 10.43 7.40 -6.05
CA VAL A 9 11.60 6.55 -6.27
C VAL A 9 11.44 5.72 -7.56
N PHE A 10 10.25 5.19 -7.82
CA PHE A 10 9.95 4.51 -9.08
C PHE A 10 10.12 5.45 -10.27
N SER A 11 9.57 6.67 -10.20
CA SER A 11 9.67 7.64 -11.31
C SER A 11 11.10 8.05 -11.62
N MET A 12 12.00 7.99 -10.63
CA MET A 12 13.42 8.32 -10.80
C MET A 12 14.26 7.13 -11.30
N THR A 13 13.94 5.92 -10.86
CA THR A 13 14.80 4.74 -11.07
C THR A 13 14.25 3.76 -12.12
N GLY A 14 12.94 3.78 -12.38
CA GLY A 14 12.24 2.78 -13.19
C GLY A 14 12.25 1.36 -12.59
N SER A 15 12.77 1.19 -11.37
CA SER A 15 12.95 -0.11 -10.73
C SER A 15 11.68 -0.54 -10.00
N VAL A 16 11.03 -1.58 -10.53
CA VAL A 16 9.85 -2.18 -9.90
C VAL A 16 10.21 -2.83 -8.56
N GLU A 17 11.38 -3.45 -8.46
CA GLU A 17 11.86 -4.08 -7.21
C GLU A 17 12.01 -3.03 -6.10
N THR A 18 12.62 -1.88 -6.42
CA THR A 18 12.77 -0.77 -5.47
C THR A 18 11.43 -0.14 -5.11
N TYR A 19 10.49 -0.03 -6.06
CA TYR A 19 9.13 0.44 -5.79
C TYR A 19 8.42 -0.43 -4.76
N LEU A 20 8.43 -1.76 -4.95
CA LEU A 20 7.76 -2.70 -4.05
C LEU A 20 8.35 -2.66 -2.63
N LEU A 21 9.69 -2.62 -2.53
CA LEU A 21 10.37 -2.49 -1.23
C LEU A 21 9.96 -1.19 -0.51
N MET A 22 9.97 -0.06 -1.21
CA MET A 22 9.60 1.23 -0.62
C MET A 22 8.11 1.28 -0.27
N LYS A 23 7.25 0.62 -1.06
CA LYS A 23 5.81 0.54 -0.82
C LYS A 23 5.49 -0.28 0.43
N GLU A 24 6.22 -1.37 0.65
CA GLU A 24 6.08 -2.18 1.87
C GLU A 24 6.52 -1.41 3.12
N LEU A 25 7.62 -0.64 3.04
CA LEU A 25 8.07 0.25 4.12
C LEU A 25 7.06 1.36 4.44
N GLU A 26 6.43 1.96 3.41
CA GLU A 26 5.35 2.94 3.59
C GLU A 26 4.13 2.33 4.30
N SER A 27 3.81 1.06 3.99
CA SER A 27 2.64 0.36 4.55
C SER A 27 2.83 -0.01 6.03
N GLN A 28 4.07 -0.29 6.45
CA GLN A 28 4.39 -0.59 7.86
C GLN A 28 4.24 0.63 8.78
N ASP A 29 4.51 1.83 8.28
CA ASP A 29 4.31 3.08 9.02
C ASP A 29 2.81 3.36 9.22
N GLN A 30 1.99 3.05 8.22
CA GLN A 30 0.53 3.18 8.28
C GLN A 30 -0.12 2.20 9.26
N GLN A 31 0.36 0.94 9.36
CA GLN A 31 -0.15 -0.01 10.37
C GLN A 31 0.07 0.43 11.82
N SER A 32 1.02 1.33 12.08
CA SER A 32 1.22 1.90 13.42
C SER A 32 0.18 2.97 13.76
N GLU A 33 -0.45 3.58 12.76
CA GLU A 33 -1.49 4.61 12.91
C GLU A 33 -2.92 4.03 12.71
N GLU A 34 -3.07 3.01 11.85
CA GLU A 34 -4.35 2.37 11.50
C GLU A 34 -4.84 1.31 12.51
N LYS A 35 -4.07 1.00 13.56
CA LYS A 35 -4.65 0.27 14.72
C LYS A 35 -5.70 1.09 15.48
N HIS A 36 -5.89 2.35 15.12
CA HIS A 36 -6.94 3.22 15.63
C HIS A 36 -7.94 3.70 14.57
N ALA A 37 -7.77 3.37 13.28
CA ALA A 37 -8.69 3.79 12.23
C ALA A 37 -8.68 2.84 11.02
N SER A 38 -9.69 1.97 10.97
CA SER A 38 -10.25 1.35 9.76
C SER A 38 -9.42 0.35 8.96
N SER A 39 -9.83 -0.92 9.09
CA SER A 39 -9.71 -1.97 8.08
C SER A 39 -9.98 -1.46 6.66
N PRO A 40 -9.09 -1.68 5.67
CA PRO A 40 -9.46 -1.57 4.27
C PRO A 40 -10.24 -2.83 3.89
N GLU A 41 -11.55 -2.67 3.79
CA GLU A 41 -12.44 -3.55 3.03
C GLU A 41 -11.84 -3.79 1.63
N PHE A 42 -11.21 -4.96 1.45
CA PHE A 42 -11.13 -5.56 0.12
C PHE A 42 -12.53 -6.08 -0.21
N LEU A 43 -13.33 -5.20 -0.82
CA LEU A 43 -14.53 -5.57 -1.57
C LEU A 43 -14.12 -6.54 -2.69
N SER A 44 -14.29 -7.84 -2.46
CA SER A 44 -14.60 -8.80 -3.51
C SER A 44 -15.99 -9.36 -3.22
N THR A 45 -17.00 -8.54 -3.54
CA THR A 45 -18.39 -8.98 -3.63
C THR A 45 -18.52 -9.99 -4.77
N ASP A 46 -19.39 -10.98 -4.57
CA ASP A 46 -19.88 -11.97 -5.55
C ASP A 46 -18.98 -13.17 -5.88
N GLU A 47 -19.07 -14.21 -5.05
CA GLU A 47 -19.45 -15.55 -5.54
C GLU A 47 -20.16 -16.36 -4.44
N TRP A 48 -21.26 -15.80 -3.91
CA TRP A 48 -22.29 -16.56 -3.19
C TRP A 48 -23.54 -16.64 -4.07
N ARG A 49 -23.49 -17.45 -5.13
CA ARG A 49 -24.70 -17.91 -5.83
C ARG A 49 -24.60 -19.40 -6.13
N HIS A 50 -25.28 -20.14 -5.25
CA HIS A 50 -25.93 -21.45 -5.42
C HIS A 50 -25.17 -22.60 -6.07
#